data_AF-A0A090N513-F1
#
_entry.id   AF-A0A090N513-F1
#
_cell.length_a   1.000
_cell.length_b   1.000
_cell.length_c   1.000
_cell.angle_alpha   90.00
_cell.angle_beta   90.00
_cell.angle_gamma   90.00
#
_symmetry.space_group_name_H-M   'P 1'
#
loop_
_entity.id
_entity.type
_entity.pdbx_description
1 polymer ?
#
loop_
_entity_poly.entity_id
_entity_poly.type
_entity_poly.pdbx_seq_one_letter_code
_entity_poly.pdbx_strand_id
1 'polypeptide(L)'
;MRRLESITNCDKTLQLVRKSLKAGYIHPDTGEHIRSTEGTPQGSVFSPLLANIVLDEFDKQVEKIKSSFDQGNKRARNKEYAKLQSRIQ
;
A
#
# COMPACT_ATOMS: atom_id res chain seq x y z
N MET A 1 -0.82 -0.81 12.37
CA MET A 1 -1.96 -0.73 13.32
C MET A 1 -2.69 0.61 13.29
N ARG A 2 -2.00 1.75 13.25
CA ARG A 2 -2.64 3.09 13.23
C ARG A 2 -3.75 3.26 12.18
N ARG A 3 -3.53 2.75 10.96
CA ARG A 3 -4.54 2.77 9.89
C ARG A 3 -5.79 1.96 10.24
N LEU A 4 -5.64 0.76 10.81
CA LEU A 4 -6.77 -0.05 11.26
C LEU A 4 -7.53 0.62 12.40
N GLU A 5 -6.83 1.25 13.35
CA GLU A 5 -7.46 2.04 14.42
C GLU A 5 -8.28 3.20 13.86
N SER A 6 -7.87 3.79 12.73
CA SER A 6 -8.65 4.84 12.06
C SER A 6 -9.86 4.32 11.29
N ILE A 7 -9.91 3.02 10.95
CA ILE A 7 -10.99 2.41 10.15
C ILE A 7 -12.02 1.72 11.05
N THR A 8 -11.61 1.14 12.19
CA THR A 8 -12.52 0.44 13.11
C THR A 8 -12.42 0.97 14.53
N ASN A 9 -13.57 1.21 15.14
CA ASN A 9 -13.71 1.63 16.54
C ASN A 9 -13.77 0.44 17.52
N CYS A 10 -13.58 -0.79 17.05
CA CYS A 10 -13.71 -2.00 17.88
C CYS A 10 -12.34 -2.46 18.42
N ASP A 11 -12.08 -2.19 19.70
CA ASP A 11 -10.86 -2.61 20.39
C ASP A 11 -10.63 -4.12 20.37
N LYS A 12 -11.71 -4.93 20.50
CA LYS A 12 -11.61 -6.39 20.48
C LYS A 12 -11.09 -6.89 19.13
N THR A 13 -11.57 -6.30 18.03
CA THR A 13 -11.10 -6.64 16.68
C THR A 13 -9.62 -6.27 16.51
N LEU A 14 -9.23 -5.07 16.96
CA LEU A 14 -7.83 -4.62 16.90
C LEU A 14 -6.90 -5.53 17.73
N GLN A 15 -7.35 -5.96 18.91
CA GLN A 15 -6.61 -6.92 19.73
C GLN A 15 -6.49 -8.29 19.06
N LEU A 16 -7.56 -8.77 18.42
CA LEU A 16 -7.53 -10.05 17.72
C LEU A 16 -6.53 -10.01 16.57
N VAL A 17 -6.59 -8.98 15.72
CA VAL A 17 -5.63 -8.80 14.61
C VAL A 17 -4.19 -8.74 15.14
N ARG A 18 -3.93 -7.98 16.21
CA ARG A 18 -2.60 -7.92 16.85
C ARG A 18 -2.12 -9.28 17.34
N LYS A 19 -2.99 -10.03 18.01
CA LYS A 19 -2.66 -11.37 18.52
C LYS A 19 -2.41 -12.34 17.37
N SER A 20 -3.23 -12.30 16.33
CA SER A 20 -3.06 -13.12 15.13
C SER A 20 -1.74 -12.84 14.41
N LEU A 21 -1.33 -11.57 14.28
CA LEU A 21 -0.03 -11.22 13.69
C LEU A 21 1.15 -11.70 14.55
N LYS A 22 0.99 -11.78 15.87
CA LYS A 22 2.04 -12.21 16.82
C LYS A 22 2.05 -13.71 17.12
N ALA A 23 1.04 -14.45 16.65
CA ALA A 23 0.81 -15.84 17.06
C ALA A 23 1.95 -16.79 16.68
N GLY A 24 2.81 -16.41 15.73
CA GLY A 24 3.89 -17.27 15.24
C GLY A 24 3.36 -18.50 14.52
N TYR A 25 4.24 -19.47 14.30
CA TYR A 25 3.88 -20.77 13.74
C TYR A 25 4.70 -21.89 14.38
N ILE A 26 4.23 -23.12 14.25
CA ILE A 26 4.96 -24.31 14.70
C ILE A 26 5.76 -24.83 13.51
N HIS A 27 7.07 -25.02 13.70
CA HIS A 27 7.90 -25.60 12.65
C HIS A 27 7.48 -27.05 12.39
N PRO A 28 7.15 -27.43 11.16
CA PRO A 28 6.59 -28.75 10.86
C PRO A 28 7.55 -29.90 11.21
N ASP A 29 8.86 -29.69 11.06
CA ASP A 29 9.86 -30.74 11.30
C ASP A 29 10.39 -30.82 12.73
N THR A 30 10.46 -29.70 13.45
CA THR A 30 11.08 -29.64 14.79
C THR A 30 10.04 -29.53 15.92
N GLY A 31 8.79 -29.18 15.59
CA GLY A 31 7.74 -28.95 16.57
C GLY A 31 7.93 -27.68 17.42
N GLU A 32 8.96 -26.89 17.14
CA GLU A 32 9.27 -25.69 17.90
C GLU A 32 8.32 -24.54 17.56
N HIS A 33 7.94 -23.77 18.59
CA HIS A 33 7.16 -22.54 18.41
C HIS A 33 8.09 -21.42 17.96
N ILE A 34 7.94 -20.99 16.71
CA ILE A 34 8.67 -19.87 16.14
C ILE A 34 7.79 -18.63 16.22
N ARG A 35 8.31 -17.59 16.89
CA ARG A 35 7.64 -16.28 16.92
C ARG A 35 7.81 -15.59 15.57
N SER A 36 6.70 -15.18 14.95
CA SER A 36 6.73 -14.28 13.80
C SER A 36 7.02 -12.86 14.29
N THR A 37 8.20 -12.34 13.95
CA THR A 37 8.59 -10.95 14.20
C THR A 37 8.03 -10.00 13.15
N GLU A 38 7.83 -10.49 11.92
CA GLU A 38 7.34 -9.73 10.77
C GLU A 38 6.36 -10.56 9.92
N GLY A 39 5.47 -9.87 9.20
CA GLY A 39 4.50 -10.48 8.28
C GLY A 39 3.18 -10.93 8.92
N THR A 40 2.37 -11.62 8.12
CA THR A 40 1.13 -12.29 8.55
C THR A 40 1.34 -13.81 8.51
N PRO A 41 0.70 -14.60 9.38
CA PRO A 41 0.72 -16.05 9.26
C PRO A 41 0.32 -16.49 7.85
N GLN A 42 1.19 -17.29 7.21
CA GLN A 42 0.99 -17.76 5.83
C GLN A 42 -0.25 -18.67 5.81
N GLY A 43 -1.27 -18.29 5.05
CA GLY A 43 -2.57 -18.98 5.01
C GLY A 43 -3.68 -18.35 5.85
N SER A 44 -3.45 -17.19 6.47
CA SER A 44 -4.54 -16.44 7.11
C SER A 44 -5.50 -15.83 6.07
N VAL A 45 -6.80 -16.13 6.19
CA VAL A 45 -7.87 -15.63 5.29
C VAL A 45 -7.90 -14.10 5.21
N PHE A 46 -7.45 -13.42 6.26
CA PHE A 46 -7.42 -11.96 6.33
C PHE A 46 -6.16 -11.32 5.76
N SER A 47 -5.14 -12.11 5.38
CA SER A 47 -3.87 -11.58 4.83
C SER A 47 -4.08 -10.71 3.58
N PRO A 48 -4.88 -11.12 2.57
CA PRO A 48 -5.13 -10.28 1.39
C PRO A 48 -5.82 -8.95 1.73
N LEU A 49 -6.73 -8.96 2.69
CA LEU A 49 -7.43 -7.75 3.15
C LEU A 49 -6.47 -6.79 3.86
N LEU A 50 -5.65 -7.31 4.78
CA LEU A 50 -4.68 -6.50 5.51
C LEU A 50 -3.63 -5.90 4.58
N ALA A 51 -3.17 -6.65 3.57
CA ALA A 51 -2.26 -6.16 2.55
C ALA A 51 -2.87 -4.97 1.79
N ASN A 52 -4.12 -5.09 1.33
CA ASN A 52 -4.80 -4.01 0.61
C ASN A 52 -5.00 -2.75 1.46
N ILE A 53 -5.25 -2.88 2.77
CA ILE A 53 -5.37 -1.72 3.67
C ILE A 53 -4.05 -0.96 3.79
N VAL A 54 -2.93 -1.68 3.81
CA VAL A 54 -1.58 -1.07 3.84
C VAL A 54 -1.27 -0.44 2.49
N LEU A 55 -1.59 -1.11 1.39
CA LEU A 55 -1.37 -0.60 0.03
C LEU A 55 -2.21 0.65 -0.27
N ASP A 56 -3.45 0.74 0.20
CA ASP A 56 -4.28 1.96 0.09
C ASP A 56 -3.61 3.19 0.73
N GLU A 57 -2.94 3.01 1.87
CA GLU A 57 -2.21 4.11 2.51
C GLU A 57 -0.99 4.53 1.68
N PHE A 58 -0.30 3.56 1.08
CA PHE A 58 0.81 3.82 0.17
C PHE A 58 0.34 4.56 -1.09
N ASP A 59 -0.71 4.09 -1.75
CA ASP A 59 -1.28 4.70 -2.96
C ASP A 59 -1.66 6.16 -2.72
N LYS A 60 -2.24 6.48 -1.56
CA LYS A 60 -2.57 7.87 -1.17
C LYS A 60 -1.36 8.77 -1.01
N GLN A 61 -0.21 8.24 -0.61
CA GLN A 61 1.03 9.01 -0.54
C GLN A 61 1.61 9.23 -1.92
N VAL A 62 1.59 8.20 -2.77
CA VAL A 62 2.05 8.29 -4.16
C VAL A 62 1.20 9.28 -4.95
N GLU A 63 -0.14 9.29 -4.76
CA GLU A 63 -1.03 10.21 -5.47
C GLU A 63 -0.72 11.68 -5.16
N LYS A 64 -0.29 11.99 -3.92
CA LYS A 64 0.17 13.34 -3.56
C LYS A 64 1.41 13.75 -4.34
N ILE A 65 2.39 12.86 -4.46
CA ILE A 65 3.62 13.12 -5.22
C ILE A 65 3.28 13.28 -6.71
N LYS A 66 2.48 12.36 -7.24
CA LYS A 66 2.01 12.38 -8.63
C LYS A 66 1.32 13.68 -8.98
N SER A 67 0.45 14.20 -8.11
CA SER A 67 -0.25 15.46 -8.34
C SER A 67 0.70 16.65 -8.54
N SER A 68 1.87 16.64 -7.90
CA SER A 68 2.91 17.66 -8.06
C SER A 68 3.82 17.40 -9.27
N PHE A 69 3.93 16.15 -9.73
CA PHE A 69 4.82 15.76 -10.83
C PHE A 69 4.13 15.85 -12.21
N ASP A 70 2.85 15.50 -12.27
CA ASP A 70 2.06 15.49 -13.51
C ASP A 70 1.64 16.89 -13.97
N GLN A 71 1.79 17.90 -13.10
CA GLN A 71 1.55 19.30 -13.45
C GLN A 71 2.81 19.91 -14.07
N GLY A 72 2.86 19.98 -15.41
CA GLY A 72 3.93 20.70 -16.10
C GLY A 72 3.91 22.20 -15.76
N ASN A 73 5.08 22.78 -15.44
CA ASN A 73 5.23 24.22 -15.12
C ASN A 73 4.69 25.17 -16.21
N LYS A 74 4.62 24.70 -17.46
CA LYS A 74 4.08 25.44 -18.60
C LYS A 74 3.34 24.46 -19.51
N ARG A 75 2.30 24.95 -20.18
CA ARG A 75 1.58 24.20 -21.22
C ARG A 75 2.58 23.74 -22.29
N ALA A 76 2.61 22.44 -22.57
CA ALA A 76 3.44 21.90 -23.64
C ALA A 76 3.07 22.55 -24.98
N ARG A 77 4.09 22.91 -25.79
CA ARG A 77 3.88 23.47 -27.12
C ARG A 77 3.11 22.45 -27.98
N ASN A 78 2.09 22.91 -28.71
CA ASN A 78 1.36 22.07 -29.64
C ASN A 78 2.32 21.56 -30.74
N LYS A 79 2.52 20.24 -30.79
CA LYS A 79 3.42 19.58 -31.75
C LYS A 79 2.95 19.77 -33.20
N GLU A 80 1.65 19.77 -33.46
CA GLU A 80 1.13 19.98 -34.82
C GLU A 80 1.39 21.39 -35.31
N TYR A 81 1.14 22.39 -34.46
CA TYR A 81 1.43 23.78 -34.79
C TYR A 81 2.94 24.01 -35.04
N ALA A 82 3.80 23.38 -34.23
CA ALA A 82 5.25 23.44 -34.44
C ALA A 82 5.68 22.84 -35.80
N LYS A 83 5.06 21.73 -36.23
CA LYS A 83 5.31 21.11 -37.54
C LYS A 83 4.81 21.97 -38.71
N LEU A 84 3.67 22.65 -38.56
CA LEU A 84 3.16 23.56 -39.58
C LEU A 84 4.08 24.77 -39.73
N GLN A 85 4.52 25.36 -38.61
CA GLN A 85 5.41 26.52 -38.62
C GLN A 85 6.76 26.22 -39.29
N SER A 86 7.33 25.02 -39.08
CA SER A 86 8.60 24.63 -39.73
C SER A 86 8.47 24.35 -41.22
N ARG A 87 7.25 24.24 -41.76
CA ARG A 87 7.01 24.09 -43.22
C ARG A 87 6.80 25.44 -43.91
N ILE A 88 6.57 26.49 -43.15
CA ILE A 88 6.30 27.85 -43.66
C ILE A 88 7.58 28.69 -43.70
N GLN A 89 8.60 28.36 -42.89
CA GLN A 89 9.96 28.91 -42.99
C GLN A 89 10.81 28.10 -43.96
#